data_AF-A0A1J4TSQ3-F1
#
_entry.id   AF-A0A1J4TSQ3-F1
#
_cell.length_a   1.000
_cell.length_b   1.000
_cell.length_c   1.000
_cell.angle_alpha   90.00
_cell.angle_beta   90.00
_cell.angle_gamma   90.00
#
_symmetry.space_group_name_H-M   'P 1'
#
loop_
_entity.id
_entity.type
_entity.pdbx_description
1 polymer ?
#
loop_
_entity_poly.entity_id
_entity_poly.type
_entity_poly.pdbx_seq_one_letter_code
_entity_poly.pdbx_strand_id
1 'polypeptide(L)' 'MDDIITITALLHFIPAVILKILTIMLILVHNAFAVVVLRQTKLMSKIVEANISKIIYFISLSHLFASLAVLVWTILFL' A
#
# COMPACT_ATOMS: atom_id res chain seq x y z
N MET A 1 39.82 4.00 -14.91
CA MET A 1 39.31 4.96 -13.90
C MET A 1 37.80 5.10 -14.04
N ASP A 2 37.31 5.17 -15.27
CA ASP A 2 35.87 5.20 -15.60
C ASP A 2 35.10 3.95 -15.14
N ASP A 3 35.70 2.76 -15.19
CA ASP A 3 35.06 1.52 -14.72
C ASP A 3 34.77 1.54 -13.21
N ILE A 4 35.68 2.11 -12.41
CA ILE A 4 35.53 2.20 -10.94
C ILE A 4 34.41 3.19 -10.59
N ILE A 5 34.30 4.30 -11.33
CA ILE A 5 33.23 5.29 -11.17
C ILE A 5 31.87 4.67 -11.56
N THR A 6 31.84 3.88 -12.63
CA THR A 6 30.63 3.19 -13.09
C THR A 6 30.15 2.14 -12.09
N ILE A 7 31.06 1.34 -11.54
CA ILE A 7 30.74 0.32 -10.53
C ILE A 7 30.24 0.96 -9.23
N THR A 8 30.88 2.05 -8.77
CA THR A 8 30.46 2.77 -7.54
C THR A 8 29.12 3.49 -7.71
N ALA A 9 28.80 3.99 -8.91
CA ALA A 9 27.49 4.52 -9.24
C ALA A 9 26.41 3.44 -9.22
N LEU A 10 26.70 2.25 -9.79
CA LEU A 10 25.79 1.11 -9.79
C LEU A 10 25.49 0.61 -8.37
N LEU A 11 26.53 0.54 -7.52
CA LEU A 11 26.43 0.11 -6.12
C LEU A 11 25.59 1.06 -5.26
N HIS A 12 25.56 2.35 -5.57
CA HIS A 12 24.66 3.31 -4.91
C HIS A 12 23.22 3.22 -5.43
N PHE A 13 23.03 2.89 -6.71
CA PHE A 13 21.71 2.86 -7.33
C PHE A 13 20.91 1.60 -6.97
N ILE A 14 21.55 0.43 -6.89
CA ILE A 14 20.90 -0.86 -6.62
C ILE A 14 20.10 -0.85 -5.29
N PRO A 15 20.65 -0.38 -4.15
CA PRO A 15 19.90 -0.34 -2.88
C PRO A 15 18.64 0.53 -2.96
N ALA A 16 18.70 1.66 -3.65
CA ALA A 16 17.56 2.56 -3.82
C ALA A 16 16.43 1.90 -4.62
N VAL A 17 16.77 1.22 -5.71
CA VAL A 17 15.79 0.47 -6.53
C VAL A 17 15.17 -0.68 -5.75
N ILE A 18 15.96 -1.43 -5.00
CA ILE A 18 15.45 -2.53 -4.15
C ILE A 18 14.47 -2.00 -3.11
N LEU A 19 14.81 -0.90 -2.41
CA LEU A 19 13.93 -0.27 -1.44
C LEU A 19 12.63 0.22 -2.06
N LYS A 20 12.68 0.80 -3.26
CA LYS A 20 11.48 1.21 -4.01
C LYS A 20 10.56 0.01 -4.28
N ILE A 21 11.12 -1.09 -4.80
CA ILE A 21 10.36 -2.31 -5.09
C ILE A 21 9.73 -2.88 -3.82
N LEU A 22 10.51 -3.02 -2.74
CA LEU A 22 10.01 -3.54 -1.46
C LEU A 22 8.89 -2.66 -0.89
N THR A 23 9.02 -1.34 -1.01
CA THR A 23 8.00 -0.39 -0.56
C THR A 23 6.70 -0.56 -1.35
N ILE A 24 6.78 -0.65 -2.67
CA ILE A 24 5.61 -0.89 -3.53
C ILE A 24 4.93 -2.22 -3.15
N MET A 25 5.71 -3.29 -2.96
CA MET A 25 5.19 -4.59 -2.55
C MET A 25 4.48 -4.54 -1.20
N LEU A 26 5.05 -3.84 -0.21
CA LEU A 26 4.44 -3.67 1.10
C LEU A 26 3.09 -2.94 1.01
N ILE A 27 3.03 -1.87 0.22
CA ILE A 27 1.79 -1.10 0.00
C ILE A 27 0.74 -1.94 -0.73
N LEU A 28 1.13 -2.79 -1.68
CA LEU A 28 0.22 -3.73 -2.35
C LEU A 28 -0.40 -4.71 -1.36
N VAL A 29 0.41 -5.34 -0.50
CA VAL A 29 -0.07 -6.25 0.54
C VAL A 29 -1.00 -5.52 1.52
N HIS A 30 -0.66 -4.30 1.91
CA HIS A 30 -1.51 -3.48 2.77
C HIS A 30 -2.86 -3.15 2.12
N ASN A 31 -2.89 -2.79 0.83
CA ASN A 31 -4.13 -2.56 0.09
C ASN A 31 -4.98 -3.83 -0.01
N ALA A 32 -4.37 -4.97 -0.29
CA ALA A 32 -5.07 -6.26 -0.31
C ALA A 32 -5.71 -6.57 1.06
N PHE A 33 -4.98 -6.32 2.15
CA PHE A 33 -5.50 -6.46 3.51
C PHE A 33 -6.69 -5.52 3.77
N ALA A 34 -6.61 -4.25 3.35
CA ALA A 34 -7.70 -3.29 3.50
C ALA A 34 -8.99 -3.74 2.79
N VAL A 35 -8.87 -4.37 1.61
CA VAL A 35 -10.02 -4.98 0.90
C VAL A 35 -10.65 -6.11 1.72
N VAL A 36 -9.82 -6.98 2.33
CA VAL A 36 -10.29 -8.07 3.19
C VAL A 36 -11.05 -7.51 4.40
N VAL A 37 -10.50 -6.50 5.07
CA VAL A 37 -11.15 -5.82 6.20
C VAL A 37 -12.50 -5.24 5.79
N LEU A 38 -12.57 -4.53 4.66
CA LEU A 38 -13.82 -3.98 4.13
C LEU A 38 -14.89 -5.05 3.92
N ARG A 39 -14.51 -6.18 3.35
CA ARG A 39 -15.41 -7.32 3.15
C ARG A 39 -15.89 -7.89 4.48
N GLN A 40 -14.99 -8.06 5.45
CA GLN A 40 -15.33 -8.56 6.78
C GLN A 40 -16.26 -7.60 7.53
N THR A 41 -15.99 -6.29 7.50
CA THR A 41 -16.86 -5.27 8.09
C THR A 41 -18.25 -5.30 7.47
N LYS A 42 -18.36 -5.45 6.14
CA LYS A 42 -19.66 -5.56 5.45
C LYS A 42 -20.42 -6.85 5.78
N LEU A 43 -19.73 -7.95 6.03
CA LEU A 43 -20.37 -9.19 6.45
C LEU A 43 -20.86 -9.08 7.89
N MET A 44 -20.02 -8.57 8.78
CA MET A 44 -20.35 -8.36 10.18
C MET A 44 -21.51 -7.38 10.35
N SER A 45 -21.58 -6.33 9.53
CA SER A 45 -22.67 -5.35 9.52
C SER A 45 -24.04 -5.99 9.29
N LYS A 46 -24.08 -7.03 8.45
CA LYS A 46 -25.31 -7.74 8.10
C LYS A 46 -25.72 -8.74 9.18
N ILE A 47 -24.75 -9.35 9.86
CA ILE A 47 -25.00 -10.40 10.85
C ILE A 47 -25.46 -9.80 12.19
N VAL A 48 -24.86 -8.68 12.60
CA VAL A 48 -25.03 -8.16 13.97
C VAL A 48 -26.11 -7.09 14.07
N GLU A 49 -26.72 -6.65 12.95
CA GLU A 49 -27.72 -5.56 12.88
C GLU A 49 -27.33 -4.27 13.65
N ALA A 50 -26.05 -4.10 14.00
CA ALA A 50 -25.59 -2.96 14.76
C ALA A 50 -25.41 -1.75 13.84
N ASN A 51 -26.18 -0.68 14.08
CA ASN A 51 -26.05 0.60 13.37
C ASN A 51 -24.64 1.23 13.47
N ILE A 52 -23.84 0.84 14.48
CA ILE A 52 -22.42 1.21 14.63
C ILE A 52 -21.61 0.82 13.38
N SER A 53 -22.04 -0.22 12.65
CA SER A 53 -21.32 -0.80 11.53
C SER A 53 -21.22 0.07 10.27
N LYS A 54 -22.16 1.02 10.07
CA LYS A 54 -22.16 1.88 8.86
C LYS A 54 -21.00 2.89 8.85
N ILE A 55 -20.69 3.48 10.00
CA ILE A 55 -19.59 4.45 10.13
C ILE A 55 -18.25 3.74 9.93
N ILE A 56 -18.06 2.58 10.56
CA ILE A 56 -16.84 1.78 10.41
C ILE A 56 -16.64 1.39 8.94
N TYR A 57 -17.70 0.94 8.26
CA TYR A 57 -17.63 0.63 6.83
C TYR A 57 -17.17 1.83 5.99
N PHE A 58 -17.73 3.02 6.24
CA PHE A 58 -17.35 4.24 5.54
C PHE A 58 -15.88 4.63 5.78
N ILE A 59 -15.41 4.54 7.02
CA ILE A 59 -14.00 4.79 7.38
C ILE A 59 -13.09 3.80 6.66
N SER A 60 -13.40 2.49 6.71
CA SER A 60 -12.63 1.47 6.01
C SER A 60 -12.58 1.70 4.50
N LEU A 61 -13.68 2.20 3.91
CA LEU A 61 -13.75 2.48 2.47
C LEU A 61 -12.89 3.68 2.10
N SER A 62 -12.97 4.74 2.89
CA SER A 62 -12.15 5.94 2.73
C SER A 62 -10.66 5.62 2.90
N HIS A 63 -10.32 4.75 3.85
CA HIS A 63 -8.95 4.30 4.06
C HIS A 63 -8.41 3.49 2.88
N LEU A 64 -9.22 2.63 2.27
CA LEU A 64 -8.82 1.92 1.05
C LEU A 64 -8.51 2.91 -0.08
N PHE A 65 -9.36 3.90 -0.33
CA PHE A 65 -9.10 4.91 -1.36
C PHE A 65 -7.84 5.73 -1.09
N ALA A 66 -7.62 6.15 0.15
CA ALA A 66 -6.40 6.84 0.54
C ALA A 66 -5.16 5.96 0.32
N SER A 67 -5.22 4.67 0.68
CA SER A 67 -4.12 3.74 0.48
C SER A 67 -3.82 3.46 -1.00
N LEU A 68 -4.85 3.42 -1.85
CA LEU A 68 -4.67 3.32 -3.30
C LEU A 68 -4.03 4.59 -3.88
N ALA A 69 -4.41 5.77 -3.38
CA ALA A 69 -3.76 7.03 -3.78
C ALA A 69 -2.28 7.05 -3.38
N VAL A 70 -1.94 6.56 -2.19
CA VAL A 70 -0.54 6.38 -1.75
C VAL A 70 0.20 5.42 -2.66
N LEU A 71 -0.40 4.29 -3.05
CA LEU A 71 0.22 3.35 -3.99
C LEU A 71 0.55 4.01 -5.33
N VAL A 72 -0.40 4.73 -5.92
CA VAL A 72 -0.20 5.46 -7.19
C VAL A 72 0.92 6.50 -7.03
N TRP A 73 0.89 7.27 -5.95
CA TRP A 73 1.93 8.24 -5.64
C TRP A 73 3.31 7.58 -5.53
N THR A 74 3.42 6.48 -4.78
CA THR A 74 4.68 5.75 -4.60
C THR A 74 5.20 5.16 -5.91
N ILE A 75 4.33 4.67 -6.80
CA ILE A 75 4.76 4.18 -8.12
C ILE A 75 5.34 5.31 -8.98
N LEU A 76 4.71 6.50 -8.93
CA LEU A 76 5.09 7.64 -9.77
C LEU A 76 6.32 8.40 -9.25
N PHE A 77 6.48 8.52 -7.93
CA PHE A 77 7.40 9.49 -7.33
C PHE A 77 8.47 8.93 -6.38
N LEU A 78 8.33 7.69 -5.88
CA LEU A 78 9.42 7.02 -5.14
C LEU A 78 10.42 6.41 -6.12
#